data_AF-A0AAU9HZ03-F1
#
_entry.id   AF-A0AAU9HZ03-F1
#
_cell.length_a   1.000
_cell.length_b   1.000
_cell.length_c   1.000
_cell.angle_alpha   90.00
_cell.angle_beta   90.00
_cell.angle_gamma   90.00
#
_symmetry.space_group_name_H-M   'P 1'
#
loop_
_entity.id
_entity.type
_entity.pdbx_description
1 polymer ?
#
loop_
_entity_poly.entity_id
_entity_poly.type
_entity_poly.pdbx_seq_one_letter_code
_entity_poly.pdbx_strand_id
1 'polypeptide(L)'
;MSADPQLTALLLAALADTPAGVSLARLCKQLGVRMSVLLRTLAWLGSASLDGQPGPGWIQVEDRGERQFAVLTDLGLAAHAQRAMTQTQPCD
;
A
#
# COMPACT_ATOMS: atom_id res chain seq x y z
N MET A 1 -5.51 -15.86 -0.18
CA MET A 1 -5.93 -14.82 0.79
C MET A 1 -5.36 -13.50 0.29
N SER A 2 -6.18 -12.60 -0.23
CA SER A 2 -5.74 -11.28 -0.68
C SER A 2 -5.48 -10.32 0.49
N ALA A 3 -4.88 -9.16 0.21
CA ALA A 3 -4.90 -8.04 1.15
C ALA A 3 -6.35 -7.57 1.41
N ASP A 4 -6.62 -7.08 2.61
CA ASP A 4 -7.89 -6.46 2.97
C ASP A 4 -8.12 -5.20 2.09
N PRO A 5 -9.26 -5.10 1.37
CA PRO A 5 -9.46 -4.05 0.38
C PRO A 5 -9.59 -2.65 1.01
N GLN A 6 -10.15 -2.54 2.22
CA GLN A 6 -10.29 -1.26 2.91
C GLN A 6 -8.94 -0.76 3.43
N LEU A 7 -8.16 -1.63 4.08
CA LEU A 7 -6.79 -1.33 4.49
C LEU A 7 -5.91 -0.98 3.29
N THR A 8 -6.09 -1.68 2.17
CA THR A 8 -5.38 -1.36 0.92
C THR A 8 -5.69 0.07 0.46
N ALA A 9 -6.97 0.47 0.43
CA ALA A 9 -7.37 1.81 0.03
C ALA A 9 -6.78 2.89 0.96
N LEU A 10 -6.84 2.68 2.27
CA LEU A 10 -6.27 3.61 3.26
C LEU A 10 -4.75 3.72 3.15
N LEU A 11 -4.06 2.60 2.90
CA LEU A 11 -2.62 2.58 2.72
C LEU A 11 -2.20 3.34 1.45
N LEU A 12 -2.88 3.10 0.33
CA LEU A 12 -2.60 3.81 -0.93
C LEU A 12 -2.83 5.32 -0.78
N ALA A 13 -3.92 5.73 -0.14
CA ALA A 13 -4.20 7.15 0.14
C ALA A 13 -3.12 7.79 1.02
N ALA A 14 -2.74 7.14 2.11
CA ALA A 14 -1.71 7.64 3.03
C ALA A 14 -0.34 7.81 2.36
N LEU A 15 -0.02 6.97 1.37
CA LEU A 15 1.23 7.06 0.62
C LEU A 15 1.15 8.05 -0.56
N ALA A 16 -0.01 8.24 -1.19
CA ALA A 16 -0.20 9.20 -2.27
C ALA A 16 0.07 10.64 -1.81
N ASP A 17 -0.27 10.97 -0.56
CA ASP A 17 0.00 12.28 0.04
C ASP A 17 1.49 12.49 0.40
N THR A 18 2.32 11.43 0.36
CA THR A 18 3.72 11.50 0.77
C THR A 18 4.63 10.79 -0.26
N PRO A 19 5.04 11.46 -1.34
CA PRO A 19 5.84 10.85 -2.40
C PRO A 19 7.21 10.36 -1.93
N ALA A 20 7.75 10.96 -0.87
CA ALA A 20 9.01 10.50 -0.24
C ALA A 20 8.85 9.17 0.54
N GLY A 21 7.62 8.65 0.68
CA GLY A 21 7.30 7.46 1.46
C GLY A 21 7.12 7.72 2.96
N VAL A 22 6.52 6.74 3.63
CA VAL A 22 6.17 6.80 5.06
C VAL A 22 6.81 5.63 5.79
N SER A 23 7.45 5.90 6.93
CA SER A 23 8.07 4.84 7.74
C SER A 23 7.02 3.83 8.21
N LEU A 24 7.36 2.54 8.28
CA LEU A 24 6.42 1.48 8.65
C LEU A 24 5.79 1.69 10.04
N ALA A 25 6.57 2.17 11.01
CA ALA A 25 6.07 2.48 12.34
C ALA A 25 5.01 3.60 12.31
N ARG A 26 5.24 4.64 11.50
CA ARG A 26 4.28 5.73 11.32
C ARG A 26 3.01 5.26 10.60
N LEU A 27 3.13 4.39 9.59
CA LEU A 27 1.96 3.79 8.94
C LEU A 27 1.11 2.97 9.90
N CYS A 28 1.73 2.11 10.72
CA CYS A 28 1.01 1.35 11.76
C CYS A 28 0.20 2.29 12.66
N LYS A 29 0.81 3.41 13.09
CA LYS A 29 0.17 4.41 13.93
C LYS A 29 -0.99 5.14 13.20
N GLN A 30 -0.78 5.57 11.95
CA GLN A 30 -1.80 6.29 11.17
C GLN A 30 -3.01 5.42 10.84
N LEU A 31 -2.76 4.14 10.51
CA LEU A 31 -3.80 3.21 10.07
C LEU A 31 -4.43 2.41 11.23
N GLY A 32 -3.89 2.54 12.45
CA GLY A 32 -4.38 1.80 13.61
C GLY A 32 -4.17 0.29 13.52
N VAL A 33 -3.18 -0.17 12.77
CA VAL A 33 -2.92 -1.61 12.53
C VAL A 33 -1.64 -2.09 13.21
N ARG A 34 -1.58 -3.38 13.50
CA ARG A 34 -0.36 -4.04 13.99
C ARG A 34 0.67 -4.19 12.87
N MET A 35 1.96 -4.17 13.24
CA MET A 35 3.08 -4.34 12.31
C MET A 35 2.96 -5.62 11.45
N SER A 36 2.58 -6.75 12.04
CA SER A 36 2.43 -8.00 11.29
C SER A 36 1.30 -7.95 10.25
N VAL A 37 0.23 -7.19 10.50
CA VAL A 37 -0.84 -6.95 9.55
C VAL A 37 -0.33 -6.06 8.42
N LEU A 38 0.36 -4.96 8.76
CA LEU A 38 0.97 -4.08 7.76
C LEU A 38 1.95 -4.83 6.85
N LEU A 39 2.91 -5.58 7.42
CA LEU A 39 3.91 -6.33 6.65
C LEU A 39 3.26 -7.38 5.73
N ARG A 40 2.22 -8.06 6.20
CA ARG A 40 1.47 -9.00 5.35
C ARG A 40 0.79 -8.29 4.19
N THR A 41 0.15 -7.15 4.45
CA THR A 41 -0.46 -6.33 3.39
C THR A 41 0.59 -5.84 2.40
N LEU A 42 1.73 -5.34 2.88
CA LEU A 42 2.83 -4.89 2.02
C LEU A 42 3.41 -6.02 1.16
N ALA A 43 3.53 -7.23 1.70
CA ALA A 43 3.97 -8.40 0.92
C ALA A 43 3.03 -8.66 -0.26
N TRP A 44 1.71 -8.56 -0.07
CA TRP A 44 0.71 -8.74 -1.13
C TRP A 44 0.68 -7.61 -2.17
N LEU A 45 1.06 -6.39 -1.78
CA LEU A 45 1.00 -5.21 -2.64
C LEU A 45 2.33 -4.85 -3.31
N GLY A 46 3.43 -5.44 -2.84
CA GLY A 46 4.75 -5.26 -3.42
C GLY A 46 4.94 -5.99 -4.74
N SER A 47 6.18 -6.00 -5.21
CA SER A 47 6.59 -6.75 -6.41
C SER A 47 7.03 -8.18 -6.10
N ALA A 48 7.10 -8.56 -4.82
CA ALA A 48 7.48 -9.91 -4.41
C ALA A 48 6.51 -10.93 -4.98
N SER A 49 7.04 -12.05 -5.50
CA SER A 49 6.20 -13.15 -5.96
C SER A 49 5.65 -13.94 -4.77
N LEU A 50 4.33 -13.97 -4.65
CA LEU A 50 3.60 -14.80 -3.70
C LEU A 50 2.91 -15.92 -4.47
N ASP A 51 3.10 -17.17 -4.05
CA ASP A 51 2.53 -18.35 -4.71
C ASP A 51 2.81 -18.42 -6.23
N GLY A 52 3.99 -17.98 -6.65
CA GLY A 52 4.43 -18.00 -8.06
C GLY A 52 3.88 -16.87 -8.93
N GLN A 53 3.05 -15.98 -8.41
CA GLN A 53 2.59 -14.79 -9.12
C GLN A 53 3.25 -13.54 -8.54
N PRO A 54 3.88 -12.68 -9.37
CA PRO A 54 4.37 -11.39 -8.89
C PRO A 54 3.19 -10.59 -8.33
N GLY A 55 3.40 -10.01 -7.14
CA GLY A 55 2.48 -9.00 -6.63
C GLY A 55 2.40 -7.81 -7.60
N PRO A 56 1.40 -6.93 -7.42
CA PRO A 56 1.08 -5.89 -8.39
C PRO A 56 2.13 -4.76 -8.47
N GLY A 57 3.13 -4.77 -7.59
CA GLY A 57 4.21 -3.78 -7.59
C GLY A 57 3.73 -2.37 -7.23
N TRP A 58 2.64 -2.24 -6.47
CA TRP A 58 2.05 -0.95 -6.10
C TRP A 58 2.84 -0.22 -5.02
N ILE A 59 3.52 -0.96 -4.15
CA ILE A 59 4.27 -0.39 -3.03
C ILE A 59 5.66 -1.00 -2.98
N GLN A 60 6.67 -0.16 -2.81
CA GLN A 60 8.04 -0.57 -2.56
C GLN A 60 8.40 -0.32 -1.10
N VAL A 61 9.07 -1.27 -0.46
CA VAL A 61 9.66 -1.05 0.87
C VAL A 61 11.15 -0.76 0.68
N GLU A 62 11.59 0.37 1.20
CA GLU A 62 12.99 0.81 1.15
C GLU A 62 13.60 0.82 2.55
N ASP A 63 14.81 0.26 2.66
CA ASP A 63 15.64 0.38 3.85
C ASP A 63 16.41 1.71 3.79
N ARG A 64 16.12 2.60 4.75
CA ARG A 64 16.79 3.90 4.91
C ARG A 64 17.52 3.92 6.25
N GLY A 65 18.70 3.30 6.25
CA GLY A 65 19.49 3.07 7.46
C GLY A 65 18.79 2.09 8.39
N GLU A 66 18.45 2.56 9.58
CA GLU A 66 17.82 1.75 10.65
C GLU A 66 16.28 1.75 10.58
N ARG A 67 15.68 2.32 9.53
CA ARG A 67 14.23 2.41 9.36
C ARG A 67 13.80 1.96 7.97
N GLN A 68 12.63 1.31 7.92
CA GLN A 68 11.98 0.93 6.67
C GLN A 68 10.87 1.93 6.30
N PHE A 69 10.77 2.25 5.03
CA PHE A 69 9.78 3.15 4.46
C PHE A 69 8.99 2.46 3.36
N ALA A 70 7.67 2.57 3.39
CA ALA A 70 6.84 2.21 2.25
C ALA A 70 6.70 3.42 1.33
N VAL A 71 6.90 3.22 0.04
CA VAL A 71 6.83 4.22 -1.02
C VAL A 71 5.81 3.75 -2.05
N LEU A 72 4.94 4.66 -2.48
CA LEU A 72 4.01 4.36 -3.56
C LEU A 72 4.76 4.38 -4.89
N THR A 73 4.60 3.35 -5.71
CA THR A 73 5.14 3.33 -7.07
C THR A 73 4.17 4.00 -8.04
N ASP A 74 4.60 4.25 -9.27
CA ASP A 74 3.72 4.76 -10.32
C ASP A 74 2.53 3.83 -10.59
N LEU A 75 2.74 2.51 -10.52
CA LEU A 75 1.68 1.51 -10.62
C LEU A 75 0.67 1.63 -9.46
N GLY A 76 1.17 1.88 -8.25
CA GLY A 76 0.34 2.10 -7.08
C GLY A 76 -0.47 3.40 -7.16
N LEU A 77 0.12 4.45 -7.72
CA LEU A 77 -0.56 5.73 -7.94
C LEU A 77 -1.70 5.58 -8.98
N ALA A 78 -1.44 4.89 -10.09
CA ALA A 78 -2.47 4.58 -11.08
C ALA A 78 -3.61 3.74 -10.46
N ALA A 79 -3.29 2.74 -9.66
CA ALA A 79 -4.28 1.91 -8.98
C ALA A 79 -5.11 2.70 -7.94
N HIS A 80 -4.48 3.66 -7.24
CA HIS A 80 -5.18 4.58 -6.33
C HIS A 80 -6.17 5.47 -7.10
N ALA A 81 -5.74 6.06 -8.21
CA ALA A 81 -6.58 6.90 -9.06
C ALA A 81 -7.78 6.11 -9.64
N GLN A 82 -7.52 4.91 -10.18
CA GLN A 82 -8.57 4.03 -10.70
C GLN A 82 -9.62 3.70 -9.63
N ARG A 83 -9.19 3.40 -8.40
CA ARG A 83 -10.10 3.14 -7.27
C ARG A 83 -10.92 4.35 -6.88
N ALA A 84 -10.33 5.54 -6.86
CA ALA A 84 -11.06 6.78 -6.57
C ALA A 84 -12.15 7.05 -7.62
N MET A 85 -11.86 6.77 -8.90
CA MET A 85 -12.83 6.90 -9.99
C MET A 85 -13.98 5.90 -9.85
N THR A 86 -13.69 4.62 -9.57
CA THR A 86 -14.73 3.59 -9.38
C THR A 86 -15.61 3.84 -8.15
N GLN A 87 -15.08 4.47 -7.10
CA GLN A 87 -15.84 4.81 -5.89
C GLN A 87 -16.80 6.01 -6.09
N THR A 88 -16.56 6.82 -7.13
CA THR A 88 -17.32 8.06 -7.40
C THR A 88 -18.50 7.82 -8.35
N GLN A 89 -18.72 6.59 -8.83
CA GLN A 89 -19.89 6.28 -9.67
C GLN A 89 -21.13 6.10 -8.77
N PRO A 90 -22.09 7.05 -8.74
CA PRO A 90 -23.37 6.81 -8.10
C PRO A 90 -24.15 5.85 -9.00
N CYS A 91 -24.82 4.86 -8.41
CA CYS A 91 -25.87 4.14 -9.12
C CYS A 91 -26.99 5.13 -9.45
N ASP A 92 -27.35 5.21 -10.72
CA ASP A 92 -28.63 5.75 -11.20
C ASP A 92 -29.78 4.84 -10.70
#